data_AF-A0A2G8TJL8-F1
#
_entry.id   AF-A0A2G8TJL8-F1
#
_cell.length_a   1.000
_cell.length_b   1.000
_cell.length_c   1.000
_cell.angle_alpha   90.00
_cell.angle_beta   90.00
_cell.angle_gamma   90.00
#
_symmetry.space_group_name_H-M   'P 1'
#
loop_
_entity.id
_entity.type
_entity.pdbx_description
1 polymer ?
#
loop_
_entity_poly.entity_id
_entity_poly.type
_entity_poly.pdbx_seq_one_letter_code
_entity_poly.pdbx_strand_id
1 'polypeptide(L)'
;MNIHPLNWLKLRGAICAILFISPLLAACSKPLPVSIHGVNYTVEPFSYVLTDPKDPKNTGGGELIDSYAAGGTMCCYELPRKWQPGIKVSVRIAHWEGKLADDSLHQIVSTHLVEVPRYANGKPGELWVLRTANGGVDLVSSDFQPDHAQWPGKVKGWPVPSLAYQRQRWDLYIHHEKGGVKLFTQMLKELSKTPDLRAADDWNYAMRADKKSIEGFQGPTDFRYREKLRLEFEEGLKNSRDRLERLEKGRP
;
A
#
# COMPACT_ATOMS: atom_id res chain seq x y z
N MET A 1 101.00 -53.29 2.49
CA MET A 1 100.02 -53.18 3.60
C MET A 1 99.08 -52.05 3.23
N ASN A 2 97.87 -52.32 2.71
CA ASN A 2 96.65 -52.73 3.43
C ASN A 2 96.15 -51.61 4.38
N ILE A 3 94.90 -51.17 4.48
CA ILE A 3 93.55 -51.53 3.99
C ILE A 3 92.63 -50.32 4.34
N HIS A 4 91.57 -50.05 3.55
CA HIS A 4 90.39 -49.17 3.81
C HIS A 4 89.67 -49.49 5.18
N PRO A 5 88.72 -48.70 5.78
CA PRO A 5 87.49 -48.24 5.10
C PRO A 5 86.61 -47.07 5.69
N LEU A 6 85.60 -46.71 4.87
CA LEU A 6 84.17 -46.37 5.08
C LEU A 6 83.65 -45.18 5.94
N ASN A 7 82.87 -44.33 5.24
CA ASN A 7 81.49 -43.81 5.47
C ASN A 7 81.14 -43.13 6.83
N TRP A 8 80.30 -42.09 6.90
CA TRP A 8 78.84 -42.13 6.74
C TRP A 8 78.23 -40.71 6.60
N LEU A 9 77.20 -40.64 5.74
CA LEU A 9 76.10 -39.66 5.58
C LEU A 9 75.97 -38.47 6.57
N LYS A 10 75.66 -37.28 6.03
CA LYS A 10 74.43 -36.54 6.40
C LYS A 10 73.99 -35.49 5.36
N LEU A 11 72.81 -35.81 4.82
CA LEU A 11 71.83 -35.04 4.06
C LEU A 11 71.43 -33.71 4.73
N ARG A 12 71.09 -32.66 3.94
CA ARG A 12 70.07 -31.57 4.13
C ARG A 12 70.55 -30.30 3.39
N GLY A 13 69.75 -29.56 2.63
CA GLY A 13 68.30 -29.53 2.52
C GLY A 13 67.83 -28.93 1.19
N ALA A 14 66.71 -29.45 0.70
CA ALA A 14 65.91 -28.84 -0.36
C ALA A 14 64.87 -27.92 0.30
N ILE A 15 64.85 -26.65 -0.10
CA ILE A 15 63.88 -25.66 0.35
C ILE A 15 62.62 -25.82 -0.52
N CYS A 16 61.56 -26.41 0.04
CA CYS A 16 60.23 -26.37 -0.55
C CYS A 16 59.54 -25.05 -0.18
N ALA A 17 59.30 -24.20 -1.18
CA ALA A 17 58.44 -23.02 -1.06
C ALA A 17 56.96 -23.45 -1.04
N ILE A 18 56.29 -23.34 0.11
CA ILE A 18 54.85 -23.54 0.24
C ILE A 18 54.17 -22.20 -0.02
N LEU A 19 53.48 -22.11 -1.16
CA LEU A 19 52.51 -21.05 -1.48
C LEU A 19 51.34 -21.12 -0.49
N PHE A 20 51.25 -20.12 0.40
CA PHE A 20 50.07 -19.87 1.22
C PHE A 20 48.93 -19.37 0.32
N ILE A 21 48.09 -20.30 -0.16
CA ILE A 21 46.75 -19.97 -0.65
C ILE A 21 45.87 -19.84 0.60
N SER A 22 45.76 -18.62 1.14
CA SER A 22 44.78 -18.33 2.19
C SER A 22 43.38 -18.40 1.58
N PRO A 23 42.49 -19.30 2.04
CA PRO A 23 41.10 -19.25 1.64
C PRO A 23 40.47 -18.01 2.29
N LEU A 24 39.97 -17.10 1.46
CA LEU A 24 39.05 -16.04 1.87
C LEU A 24 37.79 -16.71 2.43
N LEU A 25 37.79 -16.98 3.73
CA LEU A 25 36.58 -17.28 4.47
C LEU A 25 35.73 -16.01 4.46
N ALA A 26 34.84 -15.89 3.48
CA ALA A 26 33.75 -14.95 3.51
C ALA A 26 32.88 -15.30 4.73
N ALA A 27 33.09 -14.59 5.83
CA ALA A 27 32.22 -14.67 6.99
C ALA A 27 30.80 -14.29 6.53
N CYS A 28 29.93 -15.29 6.42
CA CYS A 28 28.55 -15.12 5.97
C CYS A 28 27.77 -14.40 7.08
N SER A 29 27.67 -13.08 6.99
CA SER A 29 26.88 -12.30 7.94
C SER A 29 25.39 -12.55 7.69
N LYS A 30 24.63 -12.93 8.73
CA LYS A 30 23.17 -13.12 8.62
C LYS A 30 22.50 -11.86 8.07
N PRO A 31 21.53 -11.99 7.14
CA PRO A 31 20.78 -10.85 6.63
C PRO A 31 19.95 -10.18 7.75
N LEU A 32 19.42 -9.00 7.45
CA LEU A 32 18.62 -8.19 8.36
C LEU A 32 17.20 -8.06 7.82
N PRO A 33 16.16 -8.31 8.64
CA PRO A 33 14.79 -8.00 8.25
C PRO A 33 14.62 -6.47 8.18
N VAL A 34 13.98 -6.00 7.12
CA VAL A 34 13.59 -4.61 6.93
C VAL A 34 12.09 -4.51 6.68
N SER A 35 11.50 -3.40 7.12
CA SER A 35 10.14 -3.02 6.78
C SER A 35 9.99 -2.76 5.28
N ILE A 36 8.79 -2.95 4.76
CA ILE A 36 8.46 -2.73 3.36
C ILE A 36 7.33 -1.70 3.26
N HIS A 37 7.41 -0.82 2.26
CA HIS A 37 6.42 0.23 2.01
C HIS A 37 6.08 0.30 0.52
N GLY A 38 4.80 0.42 0.18
CA GLY A 38 4.36 0.70 -1.20
C GLY A 38 4.10 2.18 -1.43
N VAL A 39 4.44 2.70 -2.61
CA VAL A 39 4.04 4.06 -3.05
C VAL A 39 3.54 4.01 -4.49
N ASN A 40 2.34 4.52 -4.71
CA ASN A 40 1.66 4.52 -6.01
C ASN A 40 1.70 5.92 -6.63
N TYR A 41 2.37 6.10 -7.76
CA TYR A 41 2.33 7.34 -8.53
C TYR A 41 1.35 7.28 -9.71
N THR A 42 0.50 6.26 -9.79
CA THR A 42 -0.47 6.07 -10.88
C THR A 42 -1.92 6.14 -10.41
N VAL A 43 -2.83 6.12 -11.39
CA VAL A 43 -4.27 6.16 -11.18
C VAL A 43 -4.85 4.79 -10.84
N GLU A 44 -4.26 3.69 -11.28
CA GLU A 44 -4.75 2.35 -10.92
C GLU A 44 -4.21 1.96 -9.55
N PRO A 45 -5.05 1.44 -8.64
CA PRO A 45 -4.54 0.86 -7.41
C PRO A 45 -3.68 -0.37 -7.74
N PHE A 46 -2.72 -0.68 -6.87
CA PHE A 46 -1.85 -1.85 -7.06
C PHE A 46 -1.56 -2.56 -5.74
N SER A 47 -1.31 -3.86 -5.82
CA SER A 47 -0.66 -4.61 -4.75
C SER A 47 0.66 -5.16 -5.23
N TYR A 48 1.55 -5.47 -4.28
CA TYR A 48 2.88 -5.99 -4.59
C TYR A 48 3.27 -7.11 -3.63
N VAL A 49 4.05 -8.07 -4.12
CA VAL A 49 4.72 -9.09 -3.32
C VAL A 49 6.18 -9.15 -3.73
N LEU A 50 7.07 -9.07 -2.76
CA LEU A 50 8.52 -9.21 -2.92
C LEU A 50 8.91 -10.66 -2.68
N THR A 51 9.82 -11.20 -3.47
CA THR A 51 10.40 -12.53 -3.27
C THR A 51 11.87 -12.51 -3.66
N ASP A 52 12.74 -13.05 -2.81
CA ASP A 52 14.13 -13.31 -3.21
C ASP A 52 14.18 -14.46 -4.24
N PRO A 53 14.69 -14.22 -5.46
CA PRO A 53 14.79 -15.28 -6.47
C PRO A 53 15.73 -16.43 -6.07
N LYS A 54 16.61 -16.23 -5.08
CA LYS A 54 17.54 -17.26 -4.55
C LYS A 54 17.04 -17.90 -3.27
N ASP A 55 16.13 -17.26 -2.55
CA ASP A 55 15.50 -17.80 -1.34
C ASP A 55 13.99 -17.48 -1.33
N PRO A 56 13.13 -18.36 -1.89
CA PRO A 56 11.69 -18.13 -1.94
C PRO A 56 11.02 -17.96 -0.56
N LYS A 57 11.69 -18.30 0.55
CA LYS A 57 11.18 -18.06 1.90
C LYS A 57 11.32 -16.60 2.33
N ASN A 58 12.26 -15.86 1.73
CA ASN A 58 12.40 -14.43 1.91
C ASN A 58 11.38 -13.71 1.02
N THR A 59 10.18 -13.51 1.57
CA THR A 59 9.03 -12.93 0.89
C THR A 59 8.29 -11.96 1.80
N GLY A 60 7.68 -10.92 1.24
CA GLY A 60 6.94 -9.91 2.01
C GLY A 60 6.11 -8.96 1.15
N GLY A 61 5.30 -8.13 1.81
CA GLY A 61 4.36 -7.22 1.15
C GLY A 61 2.92 -7.74 1.19
N GLY A 62 2.14 -7.48 0.15
CA GLY A 62 0.76 -7.94 -0.01
C GLY A 62 -0.32 -6.91 0.32
N GLU A 63 0.06 -5.68 0.68
CA GLU A 63 -0.89 -4.58 0.84
C GLU A 63 -1.41 -4.07 -0.51
N LEU A 64 -2.63 -3.52 -0.49
CA LEU A 64 -3.22 -2.77 -1.60
C LEU A 64 -2.94 -1.29 -1.39
N ILE A 65 -2.36 -0.64 -2.40
CA ILE A 65 -2.08 0.79 -2.41
C ILE A 65 -3.06 1.48 -3.36
N ASP A 66 -3.81 2.43 -2.82
CA ASP A 66 -4.73 3.26 -3.60
C ASP A 66 -4.01 4.14 -4.62
N SER A 67 -4.79 4.69 -5.57
CA SER A 67 -4.32 5.66 -6.55
C SER A 67 -3.64 6.85 -5.88
N TYR A 68 -2.43 7.22 -6.33
CA TYR A 68 -1.71 8.37 -5.80
C TYR A 68 -1.54 8.36 -4.26
N ALA A 69 -1.28 7.20 -3.68
CA ALA A 69 -1.17 7.01 -2.23
C ALA A 69 0.12 6.26 -1.83
N ALA A 70 0.36 6.17 -0.53
CA ALA A 70 1.39 5.33 0.06
C ALA A 70 0.76 4.34 1.06
N GLY A 71 1.35 3.16 1.14
CA GLY A 71 0.96 2.10 2.04
C GLY A 71 1.44 2.30 3.47
N GLY A 72 1.08 1.33 4.30
CA GLY A 72 1.57 1.27 5.67
C GLY A 72 2.97 0.68 5.76
N THR A 73 3.30 0.17 6.94
CA THR A 73 4.52 -0.59 7.19
C THR A 73 4.20 -2.08 7.12
N MET A 74 4.80 -2.79 6.16
CA MET A 74 4.66 -4.24 6.02
C MET A 74 5.91 -4.98 6.50
N CYS A 75 5.70 -6.15 7.10
CA CYS A 75 6.79 -7.06 7.49
C CYS A 75 6.88 -8.24 6.51
N CYS A 76 8.03 -8.83 6.29
CA CYS A 76 9.35 -8.21 6.31
C CYS A 76 10.10 -8.77 5.10
N TYR A 77 11.13 -8.09 4.64
CA TYR A 77 12.05 -8.63 3.64
C TYR A 77 13.47 -8.64 4.22
N GLU A 78 14.23 -9.70 3.96
CA GLU A 78 15.60 -9.80 4.44
C GLU A 78 16.58 -9.22 3.41
N LEU A 79 17.42 -8.26 3.85
CA LEU A 79 18.49 -7.69 3.04
C LEU A 79 19.87 -8.01 3.62
N PRO A 80 20.91 -8.18 2.78
CA PRO A 80 22.28 -8.31 3.26
C PRO A 80 22.73 -7.09 4.07
N ARG A 81 23.50 -7.30 5.15
CA ARG A 81 24.01 -6.20 5.98
C ARG A 81 24.91 -5.23 5.23
N LYS A 82 25.69 -5.75 4.28
CA LYS A 82 26.56 -4.98 3.40
C LYS A 82 26.00 -5.07 1.99
N TRP A 83 25.82 -3.93 1.36
CA TRP A 83 25.42 -3.89 -0.03
C TRP A 83 26.54 -4.47 -0.92
N GLN A 84 26.14 -5.20 -1.95
CA GLN A 84 26.98 -5.66 -3.04
C GLN A 84 26.22 -5.56 -4.36
N PRO A 85 26.91 -5.38 -5.50
CA PRO A 85 26.25 -5.38 -6.80
C PRO A 85 25.48 -6.68 -7.07
N GLY A 86 24.33 -6.58 -7.75
CA GLY A 86 23.54 -7.75 -8.17
C GLY A 86 22.58 -8.33 -7.13
N ILE A 87 22.26 -7.59 -6.05
CA ILE A 87 21.12 -7.92 -5.17
C ILE A 87 19.84 -7.68 -5.96
N LYS A 88 19.09 -8.75 -6.27
CA LYS A 88 17.86 -8.68 -7.06
C LYS A 88 16.67 -9.16 -6.24
N VAL A 89 15.53 -8.51 -6.43
CA VAL A 89 14.25 -8.84 -5.80
C VAL A 89 13.23 -9.04 -6.92
N SER A 90 12.48 -10.13 -6.85
CA SER A 90 11.32 -10.35 -7.70
C SER A 90 10.14 -9.57 -7.12
N VAL A 91 9.63 -8.60 -7.85
CA VAL A 91 8.47 -7.78 -7.49
C VAL A 91 7.28 -8.22 -8.33
N ARG A 92 6.37 -8.96 -7.74
CA ARG A 92 5.10 -9.32 -8.38
C ARG A 92 4.09 -8.22 -8.10
N ILE A 93 3.64 -7.53 -9.14
CA ILE A 93 2.61 -6.50 -9.07
C ILE A 93 1.28 -7.07 -9.56
N ALA A 94 0.20 -6.75 -8.87
CA ALA A 94 -1.14 -6.85 -9.40
C ALA A 94 -1.80 -5.48 -9.43
N HIS A 95 -2.42 -5.12 -10.55
CA HIS A 95 -3.26 -3.93 -10.67
C HIS A 95 -4.55 -4.29 -11.41
N TRP A 96 -5.52 -3.40 -11.40
CA TRP A 96 -6.84 -3.65 -11.99
C TRP A 96 -7.16 -2.60 -13.05
N GLU A 97 -7.49 -3.07 -14.25
CA GLU A 97 -7.98 -2.26 -15.36
C GLU A 97 -9.45 -2.59 -15.64
N GLY A 98 -10.22 -1.60 -16.11
CA GLY A 98 -11.62 -1.78 -16.50
C GLY A 98 -12.54 -0.66 -16.02
N LYS A 99 -13.82 -0.73 -16.44
CA LYS A 99 -14.89 0.15 -15.95
C LYS A 99 -15.82 -0.66 -15.06
N LEU A 100 -16.31 -0.04 -13.99
CA LEU A 100 -17.42 -0.54 -13.15
C LEU A 100 -18.75 -0.79 -13.91
N ALA A 101 -18.80 -0.55 -15.23
CA ALA A 101 -20.02 -0.63 -16.01
C ALA A 101 -20.48 -2.07 -16.29
N ASP A 102 -19.56 -3.05 -16.29
CA ASP A 102 -19.86 -4.48 -16.48
C ASP A 102 -19.41 -5.35 -15.30
N ASP A 103 -19.03 -4.73 -14.18
CA ASP A 103 -18.54 -5.37 -12.94
C ASP A 103 -17.31 -6.29 -13.11
N SER A 104 -16.59 -6.23 -14.23
CA SER A 104 -15.35 -7.01 -14.42
C SER A 104 -14.10 -6.13 -14.31
N LEU A 105 -13.53 -6.08 -13.09
CA LEU A 105 -12.17 -5.58 -12.90
C LEU A 105 -11.20 -6.67 -13.37
N HIS A 106 -10.51 -6.41 -14.49
CA HIS A 106 -9.49 -7.33 -14.98
C HIS A 106 -8.20 -7.13 -14.18
N GLN A 107 -7.85 -8.14 -13.39
CA GLN A 107 -6.59 -8.16 -12.68
C GLN A 107 -5.45 -8.44 -13.67
N ILE A 108 -4.51 -7.51 -13.77
CA ILE A 108 -3.28 -7.65 -14.54
C ILE A 108 -2.15 -7.92 -13.57
N VAL A 109 -1.47 -9.05 -13.77
CA VAL A 109 -0.34 -9.48 -12.95
C VAL A 109 0.93 -9.43 -13.79
N SER A 110 1.98 -8.83 -13.23
CA SER A 110 3.31 -8.75 -13.83
C SER A 110 4.37 -9.01 -12.77
N THR A 111 5.53 -9.54 -13.19
CA THR A 111 6.65 -9.80 -12.30
C THR A 111 7.88 -9.10 -12.85
N HIS A 112 8.51 -8.27 -12.02
CA HIS A 112 9.69 -7.49 -12.35
C HIS A 112 10.87 -7.96 -11.52
N LEU A 113 11.99 -8.27 -12.17
CA LEU A 113 13.23 -8.53 -11.47
C LEU A 113 14.00 -7.22 -11.32
N VAL A 114 13.97 -6.64 -10.11
CA VAL A 114 14.51 -5.30 -9.85
C VAL A 114 15.77 -5.41 -9.00
N GLU A 115 16.81 -4.66 -9.36
CA GLU A 115 18.04 -4.57 -8.56
C GLU A 115 17.86 -3.58 -7.41
N VAL A 116 18.30 -3.96 -6.21
CA VAL A 116 18.29 -3.08 -5.03
C VAL A 116 19.47 -2.10 -5.15
N PRO A 117 19.20 -0.79 -5.24
CA PRO A 117 20.27 0.21 -5.32
C PRO A 117 21.17 0.18 -4.09
N ARG A 118 22.35 0.80 -4.22
CA ARG A 118 23.27 0.96 -3.09
C ARG A 118 22.58 1.62 -1.91
N TYR A 119 22.78 1.06 -0.72
CA TYR A 119 22.23 1.62 0.51
C TYR A 119 22.71 3.05 0.72
N ALA A 120 21.76 3.98 0.86
CA ALA A 120 22.06 5.42 0.97
C ALA A 120 23.04 5.74 2.10
N ASN A 121 22.87 5.08 3.24
CA ASN A 121 23.68 5.29 4.45
C ASN A 121 24.67 4.13 4.71
N GLY A 122 24.97 3.31 3.70
CA GLY A 122 25.88 2.16 3.83
C GLY A 122 25.35 0.95 4.63
N LYS A 123 24.13 1.05 5.19
CA LYS A 123 23.40 -0.01 5.89
C LYS A 123 22.01 -0.18 5.26
N PRO A 124 21.41 -1.38 5.28
CA PRO A 124 20.05 -1.55 4.78
C PRO A 124 19.10 -0.69 5.61
N GLY A 125 18.29 0.10 4.93
CA GLY A 125 17.12 0.76 5.50
C GLY A 125 15.83 0.06 5.07
N GLU A 126 14.69 0.67 5.35
CA GLU A 126 13.38 0.20 4.89
C GLU A 126 13.36 0.05 3.36
N LEU A 127 12.59 -0.92 2.87
CA LEU A 127 12.48 -1.25 1.46
C LEU A 127 11.21 -0.66 0.85
N TRP A 128 11.38 0.29 -0.05
CA TRP A 128 10.30 1.02 -0.70
C TRP A 128 10.06 0.47 -2.10
N VAL A 129 8.82 0.12 -2.38
CA VAL A 129 8.32 -0.35 -3.68
C VAL A 129 7.55 0.78 -4.33
N LEU A 130 8.10 1.34 -5.39
CA LEU A 130 7.52 2.49 -6.08
C LEU A 130 6.89 2.02 -7.38
N ARG A 131 5.58 2.21 -7.54
CA ARG A 131 4.92 2.12 -8.84
C ARG A 131 5.00 3.49 -9.50
N THR A 132 5.88 3.63 -10.47
CA THR A 132 6.22 4.93 -11.09
C THR A 132 5.10 5.43 -12.00
N ALA A 133 5.06 6.74 -12.28
CA ALA A 133 3.98 7.36 -13.05
C ALA A 133 3.77 6.79 -14.47
N ASN A 134 4.79 6.14 -15.04
CA ASN A 134 4.71 5.41 -16.32
C ASN A 134 4.30 3.93 -16.17
N GLY A 135 3.85 3.51 -14.99
CA GLY A 135 3.46 2.12 -14.68
C GLY A 135 4.62 1.17 -14.37
N GLY A 136 5.85 1.67 -14.34
CA GLY A 136 7.03 0.90 -13.97
C GLY A 136 7.15 0.61 -12.48
N VAL A 137 8.19 -0.15 -12.11
CA VAL A 137 8.48 -0.54 -10.73
C VAL A 137 9.93 -0.20 -10.41
N ASP A 138 10.13 0.54 -9.32
CA ASP A 138 11.44 0.85 -8.75
C ASP A 138 11.52 0.38 -7.29
N LEU A 139 12.74 0.07 -6.83
CA LEU A 139 13.03 -0.25 -5.44
C LEU A 139 14.02 0.75 -4.84
N VAL A 140 13.84 1.08 -3.57
CA VAL A 140 14.75 1.93 -2.81
C VAL A 140 14.96 1.35 -1.41
N SER A 141 16.21 1.26 -0.94
CA SER A 141 16.48 0.99 0.47
C SER A 141 16.88 2.29 1.17
N SER A 142 16.06 2.77 2.10
CA SER A 142 16.26 4.03 2.80
C SER A 142 15.48 4.11 4.11
N ASP A 143 16.08 4.75 5.12
CA ASP A 143 15.39 5.19 6.34
C ASP A 143 14.69 6.56 6.14
N PHE A 144 14.79 7.14 4.94
CA PHE A 144 14.18 8.41 4.58
C PHE A 144 12.93 8.20 3.73
N GLN A 145 11.95 9.09 3.87
CA GLN A 145 10.71 9.08 3.09
C GLN A 145 10.89 9.83 1.75
N PRO A 146 10.01 9.62 0.74
CA PRO A 146 10.14 10.21 -0.60
C PRO A 146 10.29 11.74 -0.67
N ASP A 147 9.74 12.47 0.29
CA ASP A 147 9.80 13.94 0.40
C ASP A 147 11.02 14.45 1.19
N HIS A 148 11.80 13.57 1.79
CA HIS A 148 12.99 13.94 2.54
C HIS A 148 14.14 14.34 1.62
N ALA A 149 14.91 15.37 2.00
CA ALA A 149 16.03 15.87 1.19
C ALA A 149 17.11 14.82 0.89
N GLN A 150 17.30 13.86 1.81
CA GLN A 150 18.26 12.75 1.66
C GLN A 150 17.67 11.50 1.00
N TRP A 151 16.42 11.55 0.54
CA TRP A 151 15.80 10.45 -0.19
C TRP A 151 16.65 10.05 -1.41
N PRO A 152 17.07 8.79 -1.54
CA PRO A 152 17.94 8.36 -2.64
C PRO A 152 17.17 7.96 -3.90
N GLY A 153 15.83 7.84 -3.84
CA GLY A 153 15.01 7.43 -4.98
C GLY A 153 15.01 8.47 -6.10
N LYS A 154 14.77 8.00 -7.34
CA LYS A 154 14.74 8.86 -8.53
C LYS A 154 13.54 9.81 -8.53
N VAL A 155 12.38 9.30 -8.11
CA VAL A 155 11.15 10.08 -7.94
C VAL A 155 11.21 10.78 -6.59
N LYS A 156 11.07 12.11 -6.58
CA LYS A 156 11.10 12.95 -5.37
C LYS A 156 9.69 13.39 -4.99
N GLY A 157 9.42 13.44 -3.70
CA GLY A 157 8.13 13.85 -3.14
C GLY A 157 7.09 12.74 -3.14
N TRP A 158 6.01 12.97 -2.39
CA TRP A 158 4.85 12.08 -2.39
C TRP A 158 4.07 12.12 -3.71
N PRO A 159 3.30 11.07 -4.03
CA PRO A 159 2.41 11.10 -5.18
C PRO A 159 1.46 12.30 -5.15
N VAL A 160 1.37 13.01 -6.27
CA VAL A 160 0.43 14.11 -6.47
C VAL A 160 -0.64 13.64 -7.45
N PRO A 161 -1.93 13.62 -7.06
CA PRO A 161 -2.99 13.19 -7.95
C PRO A 161 -3.12 14.07 -9.20
N SER A 162 -3.31 13.45 -10.37
CA SER A 162 -3.55 14.19 -11.61
C SER A 162 -4.87 14.98 -11.55
N LEU A 163 -4.94 16.11 -12.26
CA LEU A 163 -6.17 16.91 -12.34
C LEU A 163 -7.37 16.10 -12.84
N ALA A 164 -7.14 15.21 -13.80
CA ALA A 164 -8.17 14.32 -14.33
C ALA A 164 -8.72 13.38 -13.24
N TYR A 165 -7.83 12.76 -12.46
CA TYR A 165 -8.24 11.93 -11.33
C TYR A 165 -8.99 12.73 -10.27
N GLN A 166 -8.48 13.90 -9.88
CA GLN A 166 -9.15 14.75 -8.89
C GLN A 166 -10.56 15.11 -9.33
N ARG A 167 -10.76 15.51 -10.60
CA ARG A 167 -12.08 15.81 -11.16
C ARG A 167 -13.00 14.60 -11.17
N GLN A 168 -12.51 13.43 -11.55
CA GLN A 168 -13.30 12.20 -11.51
C GLN A 168 -13.78 11.89 -10.08
N ARG A 169 -12.92 12.02 -9.08
CA ARG A 169 -13.31 11.83 -7.66
C ARG A 169 -14.32 12.89 -7.22
N TRP A 170 -14.13 14.14 -7.64
CA TRP A 170 -15.07 15.22 -7.35
C TRP A 170 -16.46 14.96 -7.92
N ASP A 171 -16.52 14.50 -9.18
CA ASP A 171 -17.78 14.21 -9.87
C ASP A 171 -18.54 13.07 -9.15
N LEU A 172 -17.82 12.07 -8.62
CA LEU A 172 -18.41 11.02 -7.76
C LEU A 172 -19.01 11.60 -6.47
N TYR A 173 -18.29 12.49 -5.79
CA TYR A 173 -18.79 13.12 -4.56
C TYR A 173 -19.99 14.05 -4.83
N ILE A 174 -19.94 14.84 -5.90
CA ILE A 174 -21.08 15.67 -6.33
C ILE A 174 -22.29 14.78 -6.63
N HIS A 175 -22.09 13.67 -7.34
CA HIS A 175 -23.16 12.73 -7.63
C HIS A 175 -23.78 12.15 -6.36
N HIS A 176 -22.94 11.72 -5.41
CA HIS A 176 -23.37 11.23 -4.10
C HIS A 176 -24.23 12.27 -3.35
N GLU A 177 -23.75 13.51 -3.23
CA GLU A 177 -24.49 14.55 -2.51
C GLU A 177 -25.77 14.97 -3.24
N LYS A 178 -25.80 14.99 -4.58
CA LYS A 178 -27.04 15.16 -5.36
C LYS A 178 -28.06 14.06 -5.05
N GLY A 179 -27.59 12.82 -4.89
CA GLY A 179 -28.38 11.69 -4.42
C GLY A 179 -28.97 11.95 -3.03
N GLY A 180 -28.15 12.40 -2.09
CA GLY A 180 -28.58 12.78 -0.73
C GLY A 180 -29.65 13.87 -0.72
N VAL A 181 -29.45 14.96 -1.48
CA VAL A 181 -30.45 16.04 -1.61
C VAL A 181 -31.78 15.50 -2.14
N LYS A 182 -31.74 14.66 -3.18
CA LYS A 182 -32.94 14.04 -3.75
C LYS A 182 -33.65 13.14 -2.72
N LEU A 183 -32.89 12.30 -2.02
CA LEU A 183 -33.39 11.35 -1.03
C LEU A 183 -34.14 12.08 0.10
N PHE A 184 -33.48 13.03 0.77
CA PHE A 184 -34.10 13.72 1.91
C PHE A 184 -35.26 14.62 1.49
N THR A 185 -35.18 15.25 0.30
CA THR A 185 -36.32 16.00 -0.26
C THR A 185 -37.54 15.09 -0.45
N GLN A 186 -37.31 13.87 -0.95
CA GLN A 186 -38.36 12.88 -1.14
C GLN A 186 -38.92 12.38 0.21
N MET A 187 -38.06 12.06 1.17
CA MET A 187 -38.48 11.61 2.50
C MET A 187 -39.34 12.65 3.23
N LEU A 188 -38.96 13.94 3.18
CA LEU A 188 -39.77 15.03 3.74
C LEU A 188 -41.13 15.15 3.04
N LYS A 189 -41.16 15.02 1.71
CA LYS A 189 -42.40 15.02 0.92
C LYS A 189 -43.31 13.85 1.27
N GLU A 190 -42.76 12.65 1.43
CA GLU A 190 -43.49 11.44 1.83
C GLU A 190 -44.02 11.56 3.26
N LEU A 191 -43.20 12.06 4.20
CA LEU A 191 -43.62 12.28 5.58
C LEU A 191 -44.75 13.30 5.66
N SER A 192 -44.74 14.33 4.81
CA SER A 192 -45.82 15.32 4.73
C SER A 192 -47.12 14.76 4.11
N LYS A 193 -47.01 13.94 3.06
CA LYS A 193 -48.18 13.42 2.31
C LYS A 193 -48.82 12.19 2.95
N THR A 194 -47.99 11.27 3.43
CA THR A 194 -48.38 9.96 3.95
C THR A 194 -47.56 9.67 5.22
N PRO A 195 -47.76 10.44 6.30
CA PRO A 195 -46.92 10.37 7.51
C PRO A 195 -46.92 8.99 8.13
N ASP A 196 -48.08 8.33 8.19
CA ASP A 196 -48.25 7.00 8.77
C ASP A 196 -47.42 5.94 8.02
N LEU A 197 -47.48 5.95 6.69
CA LEU A 197 -46.76 5.01 5.85
C LEU A 197 -45.25 5.22 5.93
N ARG A 198 -44.79 6.47 5.78
CA ARG A 198 -43.35 6.81 5.83
C ARG A 198 -42.74 6.47 7.18
N ALA A 199 -43.45 6.78 8.27
CA ALA A 199 -42.98 6.46 9.62
C ALA A 199 -43.01 4.95 9.90
N ALA A 200 -43.99 4.21 9.37
CA ALA A 200 -44.00 2.74 9.48
C ALA A 200 -42.82 2.10 8.74
N ASP A 201 -42.50 2.58 7.54
CA ASP A 201 -41.35 2.08 6.77
C ASP A 201 -40.01 2.33 7.49
N ASP A 202 -39.83 3.53 8.05
CA ASP A 202 -38.64 3.87 8.83
C ASP A 202 -38.55 3.04 10.12
N TRP A 203 -39.66 2.90 10.84
CA TRP A 203 -39.74 2.07 12.04
C TRP A 203 -39.37 0.61 11.77
N ASN A 204 -39.87 0.05 10.67
CA ASN A 204 -39.55 -1.33 10.26
C ASN A 204 -38.07 -1.50 9.90
N TYR A 205 -37.44 -0.47 9.33
CA TYR A 205 -35.99 -0.45 9.14
C TYR A 205 -35.25 -0.40 10.47
N ALA A 206 -35.59 0.54 11.35
CA ALA A 206 -34.98 0.70 12.67
C ALA A 206 -35.11 -0.56 13.53
N MET A 207 -36.27 -1.22 13.53
CA MET A 207 -36.46 -2.51 14.23
C MET A 207 -35.48 -3.61 13.82
N ARG A 208 -34.95 -3.55 12.59
CA ARG A 208 -33.99 -4.54 12.07
C ARG A 208 -32.54 -4.08 12.23
N ALA A 209 -32.27 -2.80 11.98
CA ALA A 209 -30.92 -2.27 11.84
C ALA A 209 -30.45 -1.45 13.06
N ASP A 210 -31.35 -0.75 13.73
CA ASP A 210 -31.04 0.16 14.83
C ASP A 210 -32.21 0.32 15.80
N LYS A 211 -32.44 -0.73 16.61
CA LYS A 211 -33.53 -0.73 17.60
C LYS A 211 -33.40 0.39 18.64
N LYS A 212 -32.17 0.84 18.92
CA LYS A 212 -31.92 1.89 19.92
C LYS A 212 -32.49 3.23 19.47
N SER A 213 -32.48 3.52 18.16
CA SER A 213 -33.01 4.77 17.60
C SER A 213 -34.52 5.00 17.85
N ILE A 214 -35.25 3.93 18.16
CA ILE A 214 -36.71 3.95 18.39
C ILE A 214 -37.09 3.67 19.86
N GLU A 215 -36.12 3.51 20.75
CA GLU A 215 -36.38 3.38 22.19
C GLU A 215 -37.06 4.65 22.74
N GLY A 216 -38.10 4.48 23.56
CA GLY A 216 -38.85 5.58 24.16
C GLY A 216 -40.02 6.15 23.31
N PHE A 217 -40.21 5.63 22.09
CA PHE A 217 -41.38 5.94 21.27
C PHE A 217 -42.44 4.84 21.35
N GLN A 218 -43.72 5.22 21.22
CA GLN A 218 -44.84 4.28 21.36
C GLN A 218 -45.10 3.46 20.08
N GLY A 219 -44.50 3.84 18.95
CA GLY A 219 -44.70 3.21 17.65
C GLY A 219 -44.51 4.19 16.49
N PRO A 220 -44.68 3.73 15.24
CA PRO A 220 -44.56 4.59 14.05
C PRO A 220 -45.63 5.69 13.97
N THR A 221 -46.70 5.57 14.75
CA THR A 221 -47.75 6.59 14.85
C THR A 221 -47.54 7.62 15.96
N ASP A 222 -46.50 7.46 16.79
CA ASP A 222 -46.14 8.44 17.84
C ASP A 222 -45.75 9.77 17.19
N PHE A 223 -46.42 10.86 17.57
CA PHE A 223 -46.15 12.19 17.02
C PHE A 223 -44.69 12.64 17.29
N ARG A 224 -44.11 12.23 18.43
CA ARG A 224 -42.73 12.56 18.79
C ARG A 224 -41.74 11.85 17.87
N TYR A 225 -42.07 10.63 17.44
CA TYR A 225 -41.25 9.88 16.49
C TYR A 225 -41.30 10.53 15.11
N ARG A 226 -42.50 10.93 14.63
CA ARG A 226 -42.63 11.64 13.35
C ARG A 226 -41.89 12.97 13.35
N GLU A 227 -41.94 13.69 14.46
CA GLU A 227 -41.19 14.94 14.60
C GLU A 227 -39.68 14.70 14.62
N LYS A 228 -39.20 13.64 15.28
CA LYS A 228 -37.80 13.20 15.18
C LYS A 228 -37.40 12.95 13.72
N LEU A 229 -38.19 12.17 12.98
CA LEU A 229 -37.91 11.89 11.56
C LEU A 229 -37.86 13.17 10.72
N ARG A 230 -38.80 14.10 10.94
CA ARG A 230 -38.80 15.39 10.25
C ARG A 230 -37.49 16.14 10.47
N LEU A 231 -37.05 16.26 11.72
CA LEU A 231 -35.80 16.94 12.09
C LEU A 231 -34.57 16.23 11.48
N GLU A 232 -34.51 14.91 11.54
CA GLU A 232 -33.41 14.12 10.95
C GLU A 232 -33.34 14.28 9.43
N PHE A 233 -34.48 14.27 8.73
CA PHE A 233 -34.52 14.47 7.29
C PHE A 233 -34.20 15.90 6.88
N GLU A 234 -34.63 16.90 7.66
CA GLU A 234 -34.27 18.31 7.44
C GLU A 234 -32.77 18.55 7.63
N GLU A 235 -32.19 17.99 8.70
CA GLU A 235 -30.76 18.05 8.95
C GLU A 235 -29.97 17.33 7.85
N GLY A 236 -30.40 16.14 7.45
CA GLY A 236 -29.82 15.39 6.32
C GLY A 236 -29.85 16.21 5.03
N LEU A 237 -30.99 16.82 4.69
CA LEU A 237 -31.14 17.67 3.52
C LEU A 237 -30.21 18.88 3.56
N LYS A 238 -30.15 19.57 4.71
CA LYS A 238 -29.25 20.71 4.91
C LYS A 238 -27.79 20.29 4.72
N ASN A 239 -27.38 19.21 5.38
CA ASN A 239 -26.01 18.72 5.31
C ASN A 239 -25.60 18.33 3.88
N SER A 240 -26.47 17.66 3.12
CA SER A 240 -26.19 17.31 1.72
C SER A 240 -26.15 18.54 0.81
N ARG A 241 -27.00 19.55 1.02
CA ARG A 241 -26.95 20.82 0.27
C ARG A 241 -25.65 21.58 0.54
N ASP A 242 -25.28 21.73 1.80
CA ASP A 242 -24.07 22.45 2.21
C ASP A 242 -22.81 21.73 1.67
N ARG A 243 -22.77 20.40 1.70
CA ARG A 243 -21.67 19.61 1.11
C ARG A 243 -21.64 19.76 -0.41
N LEU A 244 -22.78 19.66 -1.08
CA LEU A 244 -22.89 19.81 -2.53
C LEU A 244 -22.38 21.18 -2.97
N GLU A 245 -22.80 22.26 -2.32
CA GLU A 245 -22.36 23.61 -2.64
C GLU A 245 -20.84 23.77 -2.46
N ARG A 246 -20.28 23.24 -1.35
CA ARG A 246 -18.82 23.25 -1.14
C ARG A 246 -18.08 22.48 -2.22
N LEU A 247 -18.59 21.33 -2.63
CA LEU A 247 -17.98 20.52 -3.70
C LEU A 247 -18.06 21.24 -5.04
N GLU A 248 -19.21 21.82 -5.40
CA GLU A 248 -19.37 22.53 -6.68
C GLU A 248 -18.48 23.79 -6.74
N LYS A 249 -18.32 24.52 -5.64
CA LYS A 249 -17.42 25.68 -5.54
C LYS A 249 -15.94 25.30 -5.51
N GLY A 250 -15.60 24.20 -4.85
CA GLY A 250 -14.23 23.75 -4.63
C GLY A 250 -13.67 22.84 -5.72
N ARG A 251 -14.41 22.62 -6.81
CA ARG A 251 -13.99 21.70 -7.88
C ARG A 251 -12.70 22.20 -8.57
N PRO A 252 -11.64 21.36 -8.66
CA PRO A 252 -10.41 21.72 -9.37
C PRO A 252 -10.56 21.71 -10.90
#